data_AF-A0A2M8FFQ3-F1
#
_entry.id   AF-A0A2M8FFQ3-F1
#
_cell.length_a   1.000
_cell.length_b   1.000
_cell.length_c   1.000
_cell.angle_alpha   90.00
_cell.angle_beta   90.00
_cell.angle_gamma   90.00
#
_symmetry.space_group_name_H-M   'P 1'
#
loop_
_entity.id
_entity.type
_entity.pdbx_description
1 polymer ?
#
loop_
_entity_poly.entity_id
_entity_poly.type
_entity_poly.pdbx_seq_one_letter_code
_entity_poly.pdbx_strand_id
1 'polypeptide(L)'
;MPDTVIATTTSVSVGYDLLTPLLKLIFGSDGVFSSVSLDVVMSFMQTLWGIFIILSYLISFLFLYLYIYASIHKSKLEEIQSERLRAQEHAFASANKGVSQSDRLYELHTHIDSDNPNDWKLALIEADIILDEVLKQKGYSGTSLGERLRSISPTTMASIDDAWQAHKVRNQIAHAGPGFVLTSKLARETIVQYEKVFKELGVV
;
A
#
# COMPACT_ATOMS: atom_id res chain seq x y z
N MET A 1 -5.44 66.48 -78.52
CA MET A 1 -6.34 65.39 -78.06
C MET A 1 -6.24 64.27 -79.08
N PRO A 2 -5.88 63.05 -78.66
CA PRO A 2 -6.79 62.24 -77.85
C PRO A 2 -6.18 61.73 -76.54
N ASP A 3 -7.01 61.65 -75.51
CA ASP A 3 -6.71 61.03 -74.22
C ASP A 3 -7.05 59.55 -74.27
N THR A 4 -6.12 58.69 -73.87
CA THR A 4 -6.39 57.28 -73.57
C THR A 4 -5.91 56.99 -72.15
N VAL A 5 -6.86 56.95 -71.22
CA VAL A 5 -6.68 56.49 -69.85
C VAL A 5 -6.57 54.97 -69.87
N ILE A 6 -5.44 54.41 -69.47
CA ILE A 6 -5.28 52.97 -69.24
C ILE A 6 -5.12 52.76 -67.74
N ALA A 7 -6.07 52.01 -67.17
CA ALA A 7 -6.14 51.68 -65.76
C ALA A 7 -4.88 50.92 -65.31
N THR A 8 -4.18 51.46 -64.31
CA THR A 8 -3.09 50.75 -63.62
C THR A 8 -3.71 49.87 -62.54
N THR A 9 -3.80 48.57 -62.79
CA THR A 9 -4.12 47.58 -61.75
C THR A 9 -2.87 47.34 -60.90
N THR A 10 -2.84 47.92 -59.70
CA THR A 10 -1.83 47.60 -58.68
C THR A 10 -1.93 46.13 -58.28
N SER A 11 -0.94 45.31 -58.64
CA SER A 11 -0.72 44.03 -57.99
C SER A 11 -0.03 44.29 -56.64
N VAL A 12 -0.80 44.15 -55.56
CA VAL A 12 -0.24 44.19 -54.21
C VAL A 12 0.54 42.89 -54.01
N SER A 13 1.88 42.96 -54.06
CA SER A 13 2.76 41.89 -53.61
C SER A 13 2.77 41.90 -52.09
N VAL A 14 2.00 41.00 -51.48
CA VAL A 14 2.02 40.79 -50.02
C VAL A 14 3.07 39.71 -49.71
N GLY A 15 4.17 40.13 -49.08
CA GLY A 15 5.06 39.29 -48.28
C GLY A 15 6.03 38.38 -49.03
N TYR A 16 7.24 38.24 -48.48
CA TYR A 16 8.17 37.18 -48.89
C TYR A 16 7.63 35.83 -48.44
N ASP A 17 7.20 35.00 -49.39
CA ASP A 17 6.79 33.62 -49.12
C ASP A 17 8.03 32.72 -48.95
N LEU A 18 8.57 32.73 -47.74
CA LEU A 18 9.71 31.90 -47.33
C LEU A 18 9.29 30.45 -47.05
N LEU A 19 7.99 30.17 -46.90
CA LEU A 19 7.46 28.85 -46.55
C LEU A 19 7.34 27.95 -47.78
N THR A 20 6.85 28.48 -48.90
CA THR A 20 6.71 27.72 -50.14
C THR A 20 8.02 27.13 -50.70
N PRO A 21 9.16 27.84 -50.76
CA PRO A 21 10.42 27.24 -51.20
C PRO A 21 10.94 26.18 -50.21
N LEU A 22 10.76 26.39 -48.90
CA LEU A 22 11.09 25.40 -47.88
C LEU A 22 10.23 24.13 -48.04
N LEU A 23 8.93 24.30 -48.26
CA LEU A 23 7.99 23.20 -48.45
C LEU A 23 8.31 22.41 -49.72
N LYS A 24 8.67 23.09 -50.82
CA LYS A 24 9.09 22.44 -52.07
C LYS A 24 10.43 21.72 -51.94
N LEU A 25 11.36 22.25 -51.14
CA LEU A 25 12.64 21.59 -50.87
C LEU A 25 12.45 20.30 -50.04
N ILE A 26 11.46 20.27 -49.15
CA ILE A 26 11.21 19.10 -48.29
C ILE A 26 10.26 18.10 -48.98
N PHE A 27 9.14 18.57 -49.52
CA PHE A 27 8.01 17.77 -50.01
C PHE A 27 7.72 17.91 -51.51
N GLY A 28 8.53 18.68 -52.26
CA GLY A 28 8.41 18.79 -53.71
C GLY A 28 8.80 17.50 -54.43
N SER A 29 8.51 17.42 -55.74
CA SER A 29 8.84 16.26 -56.58
C SER A 29 10.34 15.91 -56.58
N ASP A 30 11.19 16.93 -56.39
CA ASP A 30 12.66 16.80 -56.27
C ASP A 30 13.14 17.05 -54.83
N GLY A 31 12.22 17.03 -53.86
CA GLY A 31 12.50 17.32 -52.46
C GLY A 31 13.25 16.19 -51.75
N VAL A 32 13.79 16.48 -50.56
CA VAL A 32 14.62 15.55 -49.77
C VAL A 32 13.94 14.20 -49.52
N PHE A 33 12.61 14.17 -49.47
CA PHE A 33 11.83 12.94 -49.25
C PHE A 33 11.37 12.25 -50.53
N SER A 34 11.65 12.78 -51.74
CA SER A 34 11.15 12.20 -53.00
C SER A 34 11.80 10.86 -53.35
N SER A 35 13.02 10.61 -52.86
CA SER A 35 13.72 9.32 -53.03
C SER A 35 13.40 8.30 -51.95
N VAL A 36 12.60 8.66 -50.95
CA VAL A 36 12.22 7.75 -49.85
C VAL A 36 10.99 6.95 -50.27
N SER A 37 11.21 5.71 -50.70
CA SER A 37 10.10 4.81 -51.03
C SER A 37 9.42 4.29 -49.76
N LEU A 38 8.12 3.95 -49.88
CA LEU A 38 7.38 3.31 -48.80
C LEU A 38 8.07 2.01 -48.34
N ASP A 39 8.68 1.26 -49.25
CA ASP A 39 9.38 0.02 -48.92
C ASP A 39 10.59 0.25 -48.00
N VAL A 40 11.34 1.34 -48.21
CA VAL A 40 12.47 1.72 -47.34
C VAL A 40 11.97 2.10 -45.95
N VAL A 41 10.87 2.86 -45.86
CA VAL A 41 10.25 3.23 -44.58
C VAL A 41 9.74 1.99 -43.84
N MET A 42 9.07 1.08 -44.54
CA MET A 42 8.54 -0.15 -43.97
C MET A 42 9.64 -1.09 -43.49
N SER A 43 10.73 -1.23 -44.26
CA SER A 43 11.89 -2.02 -43.85
C SER A 43 12.56 -1.44 -42.59
N PHE A 44 12.74 -0.13 -42.53
CA PHE A 44 13.27 0.55 -41.36
C PHE A 44 12.38 0.37 -40.12
N MET A 45 11.04 0.51 -40.28
CA MET A 45 10.07 0.24 -39.22
C MET A 45 10.15 -1.20 -38.73
N GLN A 46 10.28 -2.17 -39.62
CA GLN A 46 10.41 -3.58 -39.25
C GLN A 46 11.70 -3.86 -38.46
N THR A 47 12.82 -3.24 -38.84
CA THR A 47 14.07 -3.34 -38.08
C THR A 47 13.92 -2.73 -36.68
N LEU A 48 13.32 -1.55 -36.57
CA LEU A 48 13.05 -0.92 -35.27
C LEU A 48 12.11 -1.77 -34.39
N TRP A 49 11.07 -2.35 -34.99
CA TRP A 49 10.15 -3.25 -34.29
C TRP A 49 10.87 -4.50 -33.77
N GLY A 50 11.77 -5.09 -34.55
CA GLY A 50 12.59 -6.21 -34.13
C GLY A 50 13.50 -5.88 -32.94
N ILE A 51 14.18 -4.73 -32.98
CA ILE A 51 15.01 -4.23 -31.87
C ILE A 51 14.15 -4.01 -30.61
N PHE A 52 12.98 -3.41 -30.77
CA PHE A 52 12.03 -3.17 -29.69
C PHE A 52 11.57 -4.47 -29.01
N ILE A 53 11.24 -5.51 -29.79
CA ILE A 53 10.85 -6.82 -29.25
C ILE A 53 11.99 -7.43 -28.43
N ILE A 54 13.21 -7.43 -28.96
CA ILE A 54 14.38 -8.00 -28.28
C ILE A 54 14.65 -7.27 -26.96
N LEU A 55 14.60 -5.93 -26.99
CA LEU A 55 14.78 -5.11 -25.80
C LEU A 55 13.67 -5.35 -24.77
N SER A 56 12.43 -5.48 -25.22
CA SER A 56 11.27 -5.76 -24.36
C SER A 56 11.42 -7.10 -23.64
N TYR A 57 11.86 -8.15 -24.35
CA TYR A 57 12.14 -9.45 -23.71
C TYR A 57 13.29 -9.37 -22.71
N LEU A 58 14.39 -8.68 -23.03
CA LEU A 58 15.50 -8.47 -22.10
C LEU A 58 15.05 -7.79 -20.80
N ILE A 59 14.27 -6.72 -20.93
CA ILE A 59 13.71 -5.98 -19.78
C ILE A 59 12.75 -6.89 -18.99
N SER A 60 11.91 -7.67 -19.67
CA SER A 60 11.00 -8.62 -19.02
C SER A 60 11.76 -9.68 -18.21
N PHE A 61 12.86 -10.23 -18.75
CA PHE A 61 13.69 -11.19 -18.02
C PHE A 61 14.40 -10.55 -16.81
N LEU A 62 14.87 -9.31 -16.96
CA LEU A 62 15.45 -8.55 -15.85
C LEU A 62 14.43 -8.35 -14.73
N PHE A 63 13.21 -7.92 -15.05
CA PHE A 63 12.16 -7.74 -14.05
C PHE A 63 11.74 -9.07 -13.40
N LEU A 64 11.65 -10.16 -14.16
CA LEU A 64 11.37 -11.48 -13.62
C LEU A 64 12.47 -11.92 -12.63
N TYR A 65 13.73 -11.73 -12.99
CA TYR A 65 14.86 -12.02 -12.11
C TYR A 65 14.80 -11.19 -10.82
N LEU A 66 14.55 -9.88 -10.92
CA LEU A 66 14.41 -9.00 -9.76
C LEU A 66 13.22 -9.40 -8.88
N TYR A 67 12.09 -9.78 -9.49
CA TYR A 67 10.92 -10.27 -8.77
C TYR A 67 11.24 -11.55 -7.98
N ILE A 68 11.88 -12.54 -8.61
CA ILE A 68 12.28 -13.78 -7.94
C ILE A 68 13.26 -13.48 -6.79
N TYR A 69 14.26 -12.65 -7.05
CA TYR A 69 15.23 -12.24 -6.04
C TYR A 69 14.55 -11.57 -4.83
N ALA A 70 13.69 -10.59 -5.09
CA ALA A 70 12.93 -9.88 -4.06
C ALA A 70 12.01 -10.83 -3.28
N SER A 71 11.33 -11.75 -3.98
CA SER A 71 10.44 -12.74 -3.36
C SER A 71 11.18 -13.69 -2.42
N ILE A 72 12.38 -14.15 -2.79
CA ILE A 72 13.21 -15.02 -1.95
C ILE A 72 13.80 -14.24 -0.77
N HIS A 73 14.14 -12.97 -0.96
CA HIS A 73 14.72 -12.17 0.12
C HIS A 73 13.68 -11.72 1.15
N LYS A 74 12.43 -11.50 0.72
CA LYS A 74 11.32 -11.13 1.59
C LYS A 74 11.05 -12.17 2.68
N SER A 75 11.05 -13.46 2.35
CA SER A 75 10.79 -14.52 3.33
C SER A 75 11.87 -14.59 4.42
N LYS A 76 13.13 -14.33 4.08
CA LYS A 76 14.24 -14.30 5.05
C LYS A 76 14.15 -13.12 6.02
N LEU A 77 13.68 -11.97 5.54
CA LEU A 77 13.47 -10.78 6.36
C LEU A 77 12.31 -10.98 7.35
N GLU A 78 11.23 -11.62 6.91
CA GLU A 78 10.08 -11.95 7.75
C GLU A 78 10.45 -12.93 8.88
N GLU A 79 11.30 -13.92 8.60
CA GLU A 79 11.79 -14.87 9.60
C GLU A 79 12.61 -14.16 10.69
N ILE A 80 13.59 -13.33 10.31
CA ILE A 80 14.42 -12.56 11.26
C ILE A 80 13.57 -11.58 12.09
N GLN A 81 12.59 -10.94 11.46
CA GLN A 81 11.65 -10.05 12.17
C GLN A 81 10.76 -10.83 13.15
N SER A 82 10.26 -12.01 12.74
CA SER A 82 9.44 -12.86 13.59
C SER A 82 10.21 -13.41 14.80
N GLU A 83 11.50 -13.74 14.63
CA GLU A 83 12.36 -14.17 15.72
C GLU A 83 12.65 -13.03 16.69
N ARG A 84 12.91 -11.81 16.18
CA ARG A 84 13.08 -10.62 17.04
C ARG A 84 11.82 -10.28 17.81
N LEU A 85 10.65 -10.36 17.17
CA LEU A 85 9.37 -10.12 17.82
C LEU A 85 9.12 -11.19 18.90
N ARG A 86 9.32 -12.47 18.59
CA ARG A 86 9.24 -13.58 19.56
C ARG A 86 10.21 -13.40 20.72
N ALA A 87 11.43 -12.93 20.47
CA ALA A 87 12.42 -12.67 21.51
C ALA A 87 12.00 -11.50 22.40
N GLN A 88 11.42 -10.44 21.83
CA GLN A 88 10.85 -9.32 22.58
C GLN A 88 9.62 -9.73 23.39
N GLU A 89 8.71 -10.51 22.81
CA GLU A 89 7.54 -11.09 23.49
C GLU A 89 7.97 -12.00 24.64
N HIS A 90 8.97 -12.87 24.41
CA HIS A 90 9.53 -13.70 25.47
C HIS A 90 10.24 -12.88 26.55
N ALA A 91 11.00 -11.85 26.18
CA ALA A 91 11.68 -10.95 27.12
C ALA A 91 10.66 -10.15 27.95
N PHE A 92 9.60 -9.65 27.33
CA PHE A 92 8.50 -8.96 28.02
C PHE A 92 7.71 -9.92 28.92
N ALA A 93 7.37 -11.12 28.44
CA ALA A 93 6.67 -12.14 29.23
C ALA A 93 7.54 -12.68 30.38
N SER A 94 8.86 -12.69 30.25
CA SER A 94 9.78 -13.06 31.34
C SER A 94 10.08 -11.89 32.29
N ALA A 95 10.08 -10.64 31.81
CA ALA A 95 10.14 -9.44 32.65
C ALA A 95 8.85 -9.24 33.46
N ASN A 96 7.69 -9.57 32.87
CA ASN A 96 6.38 -9.45 33.50
C ASN A 96 5.88 -10.76 34.13
N LYS A 97 6.76 -11.76 34.29
CA LYS A 97 6.44 -13.02 34.96
C LYS A 97 6.21 -12.74 36.45
N GLY A 98 4.94 -12.67 36.87
CA GLY A 98 4.54 -12.36 38.24
C GLY A 98 3.97 -10.95 38.43
N VAL A 99 3.82 -10.16 37.37
CA VAL A 99 3.06 -8.90 37.39
C VAL A 99 1.57 -9.22 37.48
N SER A 100 0.86 -8.58 38.41
CA SER A 100 -0.56 -8.83 38.62
C SER A 100 -1.36 -8.40 37.38
N GLN A 101 -2.46 -9.12 37.06
CA GLN A 101 -3.36 -8.67 35.99
C GLN A 101 -3.87 -7.24 36.23
N SER A 102 -4.02 -6.82 37.48
CA SER A 102 -4.36 -5.45 37.87
C SER A 102 -3.35 -4.42 37.38
N ASP A 103 -2.05 -4.73 37.46
CA ASP A 103 -0.98 -3.79 37.10
C ASP A 103 -0.92 -3.61 35.58
N ARG A 104 -1.13 -4.70 34.83
CA ARG A 104 -1.23 -4.65 33.36
C ARG A 104 -2.45 -3.88 32.88
N LEU A 105 -3.59 -4.02 33.55
CA LEU A 105 -4.77 -3.21 33.24
C LEU A 105 -4.52 -1.74 33.56
N TYR A 106 -3.82 -1.43 34.65
CA TYR A 106 -3.44 -0.06 34.98
C TYR A 106 -2.51 0.56 33.91
N GLU A 107 -1.51 -0.18 33.43
CA GLU A 107 -0.63 0.26 32.34
C GLU A 107 -1.42 0.50 31.04
N LEU A 108 -2.33 -0.42 30.68
CA LEU A 108 -3.24 -0.26 29.54
C LEU A 108 -4.06 1.03 29.64
N HIS A 109 -4.64 1.32 30.82
CA HIS A 109 -5.39 2.56 31.03
C HIS A 109 -4.50 3.80 30.96
N THR A 110 -3.26 3.70 31.43
CA THR A 110 -2.29 4.79 31.29
C THR A 110 -1.97 5.07 29.82
N HIS A 111 -1.79 4.03 29.01
CA HIS A 111 -1.52 4.14 27.58
C HIS A 111 -2.71 4.68 26.78
N ILE A 112 -3.97 4.32 27.13
CA ILE A 112 -5.15 4.81 26.41
C ILE A 112 -5.45 6.29 26.71
N ASP A 113 -5.07 6.78 27.89
CA ASP A 113 -5.27 8.17 28.30
C ASP A 113 -4.16 9.13 27.82
N SER A 114 -3.09 8.59 27.22
CA SER A 114 -2.05 9.38 26.55
C SER A 114 -2.60 10.15 25.34
N ASP A 115 -1.91 11.21 24.92
CA ASP A 115 -2.19 11.94 23.67
C ASP A 115 -1.44 11.35 22.45
N ASN A 116 -0.60 10.34 22.67
CA ASN A 116 0.25 9.75 21.63
C ASN A 116 -0.45 8.56 20.94
N PRO A 117 -0.62 8.59 19.60
CA PRO A 117 -1.21 7.48 18.85
C PRO A 117 -0.47 6.15 18.96
N ASN A 118 0.84 6.16 19.25
CA ASN A 118 1.60 4.93 19.46
C ASN A 118 1.22 4.24 20.77
N ASP A 119 0.93 5.01 21.82
CA ASP A 119 0.53 4.49 23.12
C ASP A 119 -0.86 3.85 23.02
N TRP A 120 -1.78 4.44 22.25
CA TRP A 120 -3.08 3.82 21.96
C TRP A 120 -2.93 2.48 21.25
N LYS A 121 -2.03 2.38 20.27
CA LYS A 121 -1.77 1.12 19.57
C LYS A 121 -1.23 0.06 20.54
N LEU A 122 -0.31 0.48 21.42
CA LEU A 122 0.25 -0.39 22.45
C LEU A 122 -0.85 -0.89 23.41
N ALA A 123 -1.71 -0.02 23.92
CA ALA A 123 -2.83 -0.38 24.79
C ALA A 123 -3.75 -1.44 24.16
N LEU A 124 -4.09 -1.30 22.88
CA LEU A 124 -4.94 -2.26 22.16
C LEU A 124 -4.25 -3.61 21.94
N ILE A 125 -2.94 -3.61 21.71
CA ILE A 125 -2.15 -4.84 21.59
C ILE A 125 -2.06 -5.54 22.95
N GLU A 126 -1.80 -4.81 24.02
CA GLU A 126 -1.75 -5.32 25.39
C GLU A 126 -3.10 -5.93 25.80
N ALA A 127 -4.21 -5.24 25.51
CA ALA A 127 -5.56 -5.74 25.76
C ALA A 127 -5.81 -7.10 25.07
N ASP A 128 -5.43 -7.23 23.81
CA ASP A 128 -5.60 -8.46 23.04
C ASP A 128 -4.77 -9.63 23.59
N ILE A 129 -3.56 -9.34 24.10
CA ILE A 129 -2.71 -10.33 24.77
C ILE A 129 -3.37 -10.78 26.09
N ILE A 130 -3.87 -9.85 26.91
CA ILE A 130 -4.58 -10.18 28.15
C ILE A 130 -5.80 -11.06 27.84
N LEU A 131 -6.56 -10.72 26.80
CA LEU A 131 -7.70 -11.52 26.37
C LEU A 131 -7.31 -12.95 26.02
N ASP A 132 -6.29 -13.14 25.18
CA ASP A 132 -5.82 -14.47 24.79
C ASP A 132 -5.34 -15.30 25.99
N GLU A 133 -4.60 -14.69 26.91
CA GLU A 133 -4.16 -15.35 28.15
C GLU A 133 -5.33 -15.79 29.03
N VAL A 134 -6.33 -14.92 29.23
CA VAL A 134 -7.51 -15.24 30.04
C VAL A 134 -8.33 -16.36 29.40
N LEU A 135 -8.52 -16.33 28.09
CA LEU A 135 -9.21 -17.41 27.38
C LEU A 135 -8.42 -18.72 27.41
N LYS A 136 -7.08 -18.66 27.40
CA LYS A 136 -6.21 -19.82 27.64
C LYS A 136 -6.40 -20.40 29.03
N GLN A 137 -6.39 -19.56 30.06
CA GLN A 137 -6.58 -19.99 31.45
C GLN A 137 -7.96 -20.62 31.68
N LYS A 138 -9.00 -20.12 30.99
CA LYS A 138 -10.36 -20.69 31.05
C LYS A 138 -10.54 -21.97 30.21
N GLY A 139 -9.51 -22.41 29.48
CA GLY A 139 -9.52 -23.70 28.78
C GLY A 139 -10.20 -23.70 27.41
N TYR A 140 -10.39 -22.53 26.77
CA TYR A 140 -10.89 -22.50 25.40
C TYR A 140 -9.88 -23.11 24.42
N SER A 141 -10.33 -23.65 23.30
CA SER A 141 -9.47 -24.36 22.35
C SER A 141 -9.12 -23.49 21.15
N GLY A 142 -7.87 -23.55 20.69
CA GLY A 142 -7.41 -22.80 19.51
C GLY A 142 -5.93 -22.46 19.57
N THR A 143 -5.28 -22.43 18.41
CA THR A 143 -3.85 -22.10 18.29
C THR A 143 -3.62 -20.58 18.28
N SER A 144 -4.60 -19.83 17.80
CA SER A 144 -4.64 -18.36 17.81
C SER A 144 -5.83 -17.84 18.61
N LEU A 145 -5.80 -16.55 18.98
CA LEU A 145 -6.93 -15.87 19.62
C LEU A 145 -8.20 -15.95 18.75
N GLY A 146 -8.09 -15.72 17.45
CA GLY A 146 -9.24 -15.82 16.53
C GLY A 146 -9.85 -17.23 16.48
N GLU A 147 -9.02 -18.29 16.53
CA GLU A 147 -9.53 -19.66 16.65
C GLU A 147 -10.22 -19.91 17.99
N ARG A 148 -9.66 -19.38 19.10
CA ARG A 148 -10.28 -19.46 20.43
C ARG A 148 -11.63 -18.76 20.43
N LEU A 149 -11.73 -17.54 19.94
CA LEU A 149 -12.99 -16.80 19.86
C LEU A 149 -14.03 -17.56 19.02
N ARG A 150 -13.60 -18.24 17.94
CA ARG A 150 -14.51 -19.07 17.13
C ARG A 150 -15.01 -20.31 17.87
N SER A 151 -14.23 -20.84 18.81
CA SER A 151 -14.64 -22.00 19.63
C SER A 151 -15.70 -21.64 20.69
N ILE A 152 -15.88 -20.36 21.00
CA ILE A 152 -16.80 -19.87 22.02
C ILE A 152 -18.19 -19.68 21.42
N SER A 153 -19.20 -20.33 22.00
CA SER A 153 -20.59 -20.10 21.64
C SER A 153 -21.08 -18.75 22.21
N PRO A 154 -21.89 -17.96 21.47
CA PRO A 154 -22.55 -16.77 22.01
C PRO A 154 -23.44 -17.04 23.23
N THR A 155 -23.89 -18.28 23.41
CA THR A 155 -24.63 -18.70 24.61
C THR A 155 -23.76 -18.77 25.86
N THR A 156 -22.44 -18.92 25.69
CA THR A 156 -21.47 -19.08 26.77
C THR A 156 -20.84 -17.75 27.18
N MET A 157 -20.74 -16.81 26.24
CA MET A 157 -20.15 -15.49 26.47
C MET A 157 -20.97 -14.44 25.71
N ALA A 158 -21.65 -13.57 26.45
CA ALA A 158 -22.52 -12.54 25.89
C ALA A 158 -21.73 -11.45 25.17
N SER A 159 -20.51 -11.15 25.64
CA SER A 159 -19.60 -10.16 25.05
C SER A 159 -18.73 -10.72 23.92
N ILE A 160 -19.03 -11.91 23.37
CA ILE A 160 -18.21 -12.50 22.31
C ILE A 160 -18.10 -11.62 21.07
N ASP A 161 -19.17 -10.88 20.74
CA ASP A 161 -19.18 -9.95 19.62
C ASP A 161 -18.29 -8.72 19.90
N ASP A 162 -18.31 -8.19 21.13
CA ASP A 162 -17.40 -7.12 21.55
C ASP A 162 -15.93 -7.60 21.43
N ALA A 163 -15.63 -8.84 21.84
CA ALA A 163 -14.29 -9.42 21.70
C ALA A 163 -13.84 -9.53 20.23
N TRP A 164 -14.74 -9.95 19.33
CA TRP A 164 -14.46 -10.04 17.89
C TRP A 164 -14.20 -8.68 17.25
N GLN A 165 -15.02 -7.67 17.57
CA GLN A 165 -14.84 -6.32 17.06
C GLN A 165 -13.51 -5.72 17.53
N ALA A 166 -13.18 -5.88 18.82
CA ALA A 166 -11.94 -5.37 19.38
C ALA A 166 -10.70 -6.05 18.76
N HIS A 167 -10.72 -7.38 18.65
CA HIS A 167 -9.66 -8.16 18.01
C HIS A 167 -9.45 -7.74 16.54
N LYS A 168 -10.53 -7.41 15.82
CA LYS A 168 -10.44 -6.94 14.43
C LYS A 168 -9.70 -5.60 14.32
N VAL A 169 -9.96 -4.66 15.24
CA VAL A 169 -9.24 -3.37 15.26
C VAL A 169 -7.76 -3.61 15.54
N ARG A 170 -7.42 -4.49 16.50
CA ARG A 170 -6.03 -4.88 16.75
C ARG A 170 -5.37 -5.52 15.53
N ASN A 171 -6.06 -6.39 14.82
CA ASN A 171 -5.53 -7.01 13.59
C ASN A 171 -5.29 -5.97 12.49
N GLN A 172 -6.15 -4.94 12.37
CA GLN A 172 -5.91 -3.84 11.45
C GLN A 172 -4.62 -3.08 11.80
N ILE A 173 -4.35 -2.84 13.09
CA ILE A 173 -3.11 -2.21 13.55
C ILE A 173 -1.89 -3.05 13.12
N ALA A 174 -1.94 -4.37 13.30
CA ALA A 174 -0.85 -5.27 12.93
C ALA A 174 -0.61 -5.35 11.42
N HIS A 175 -1.67 -5.41 10.60
CA HIS A 175 -1.54 -5.58 9.15
C HIS A 175 -1.28 -4.29 8.38
N ALA A 176 -1.83 -3.15 8.81
CA ALA A 176 -1.68 -1.89 8.10
C ALA A 176 -0.40 -1.11 8.52
N GLY A 177 0.33 -1.59 9.53
CA GLY A 177 1.66 -1.09 9.89
C GLY A 177 1.67 0.43 10.21
N PRO A 178 2.68 1.20 9.76
CA PRO A 178 2.76 2.63 10.03
C PRO A 178 1.64 3.46 9.39
N GLY A 179 0.97 2.92 8.36
CA GLY A 179 -0.06 3.62 7.59
C GLY A 179 -1.43 3.68 8.27
N PHE A 180 -1.67 2.90 9.33
CA PHE A 180 -2.92 2.95 10.06
C PHE A 180 -2.96 4.13 11.03
N VAL A 181 -3.86 5.07 10.75
CA VAL A 181 -4.17 6.20 11.64
C VAL A 181 -5.27 5.76 12.60
N LEU A 182 -4.87 5.31 13.79
CA LEU A 182 -5.79 5.04 14.89
C LEU A 182 -6.20 6.38 15.51
N THR A 183 -7.50 6.68 15.51
CA THR A 183 -8.02 7.87 16.19
C THR A 183 -8.24 7.59 17.68
N SER A 184 -8.09 8.61 18.54
CA SER A 184 -8.35 8.48 19.98
C SER A 184 -9.77 7.94 20.25
N LYS A 185 -10.75 8.40 19.47
CA LYS A 185 -12.14 7.92 19.56
C LYS A 185 -12.24 6.42 19.32
N LEU A 186 -11.67 5.92 18.21
CA LEU A 186 -11.70 4.50 17.88
C LEU A 186 -10.94 3.67 18.93
N ALA A 187 -9.82 4.18 19.43
CA ALA A 187 -9.05 3.51 20.48
C ALA A 187 -9.88 3.35 21.76
N ARG A 188 -10.52 4.43 22.24
CA ARG A 188 -11.38 4.42 23.43
C ARG A 188 -12.60 3.51 23.25
N GLU A 189 -13.26 3.56 22.11
CA GLU A 189 -14.39 2.66 21.79
C GLU A 189 -13.95 1.18 21.80
N THR A 190 -12.74 0.90 21.33
CA THR A 190 -12.17 -0.46 21.33
C THR A 190 -11.82 -0.92 22.75
N ILE A 191 -11.27 -0.06 23.59
CA ILE A 191 -11.00 -0.39 25.00
C ILE A 191 -12.29 -0.67 25.76
N VAL A 192 -13.36 0.10 25.55
CA VAL A 192 -14.67 -0.18 26.17
C VAL A 192 -15.20 -1.58 25.79
N GLN A 193 -14.93 -2.06 24.58
CA GLN A 193 -15.28 -3.42 24.19
C GLN A 193 -14.45 -4.46 24.96
N TYR A 194 -13.13 -4.25 25.08
CA TYR A 194 -12.27 -5.10 25.91
C TYR A 194 -12.69 -5.10 27.39
N GLU A 195 -13.06 -3.95 27.96
CA GLU A 195 -13.51 -3.84 29.35
C GLU A 195 -14.78 -4.66 29.62
N LYS A 196 -15.77 -4.63 28.72
CA LYS A 196 -16.98 -5.46 28.86
C LYS A 196 -16.62 -6.94 28.88
N VAL A 197 -15.71 -7.34 27.99
CA VAL A 197 -15.22 -8.71 27.89
C VAL A 197 -14.48 -9.11 29.16
N PHE A 198 -13.56 -8.28 29.64
CA PHE A 198 -12.78 -8.53 30.85
C PHE A 198 -13.66 -8.62 32.09
N LYS A 199 -14.71 -7.79 32.19
CA LYS A 199 -15.69 -7.85 33.26
C LYS A 199 -16.48 -9.15 33.25
N GLU A 200 -16.93 -9.61 32.08
CA GLU A 200 -17.62 -10.91 31.97
C GLU A 200 -16.67 -12.08 32.31
N LEU A 201 -15.40 -11.98 31.93
CA LEU A 201 -14.39 -12.99 32.21
C LEU A 201 -13.87 -12.96 33.66
N GLY A 202 -14.24 -11.95 34.46
CA GLY A 202 -13.83 -11.80 35.87
C GLY A 202 -12.38 -11.34 36.06
N VAL A 203 -11.86 -10.57 35.11
CA VAL A 203 -10.51 -9.98 35.11
C VAL A 203 -10.53 -8.60 35.80
N VAL A 204 -11.69 -7.93 35.77
CA VAL A 204 -11.97 -6.62 36.42
C VAL A 204 -13.25 -6.70 37.24
#